data_AF-A0A1R0V9R2-F1
#
_entry.id   AF-A0A1R0V9R2-F1
#
_cell.length_a   1.000
_cell.length_b   1.000
_cell.length_c   1.000
_cell.angle_alpha   90.00
_cell.angle_beta   90.00
_cell.angle_gamma   90.00
#
_symmetry.space_group_name_H-M   'P 1'
#
loop_
_entity.id
_entity.type
_entity.pdbx_description
1 polymer ?
#
loop_
_entity_poly.entity_id
_entity_poly.type
_entity_poly.pdbx_seq_one_letter_code
_entity_poly.pdbx_strand_id
1 'polypeptide(L)'
;MKRVVVAAVTVGVAVVLSPVASAEPSWTMPNLIGQDLQGAQDAIQSLTHGEVWFSSSTDLTGKGRAQISDRNWQVCSSTPPPGSKFSASTEIDFGVVRIDTEECP
;
A
#
# COMPACT_ATOMS: atom_id res chain seq x y z
N MET A 1 16.71 74.74 -11.47
CA MET A 1 15.98 73.81 -10.58
C MET A 1 15.26 72.78 -11.44
N LYS A 2 15.80 71.57 -11.61
CA LYS A 2 15.12 70.49 -12.33
C LYS A 2 15.47 69.18 -11.62
N ARG A 3 14.52 68.66 -10.85
CA ARG A 3 14.65 67.40 -10.11
C ARG A 3 14.35 66.26 -11.09
N VAL A 4 15.34 65.43 -11.36
CA VAL A 4 15.17 64.19 -12.11
C VAL A 4 14.76 63.12 -11.10
N VAL A 5 13.60 62.49 -11.32
CA VAL A 5 13.13 61.34 -10.55
C VAL A 5 13.72 60.09 -11.18
N VAL A 6 14.56 59.35 -10.45
CA VAL A 6 15.07 58.04 -10.87
C VAL A 6 14.12 56.99 -10.33
N ALA A 7 13.32 56.38 -11.21
CA ALA A 7 12.56 55.18 -10.89
C ALA A 7 13.47 53.96 -11.06
N ALA A 8 13.84 53.31 -9.96
CA ALA A 8 14.54 52.04 -9.98
C ALA A 8 13.52 50.93 -10.28
N VAL A 9 13.59 50.34 -11.48
CA VAL A 9 12.83 49.14 -11.84
C VAL A 9 13.65 47.94 -11.38
N THR A 10 13.29 47.36 -10.24
CA THR A 10 13.80 46.05 -9.82
C THR A 10 13.09 44.97 -10.65
N VAL A 11 13.78 44.41 -11.64
CA VAL A 11 13.31 43.23 -12.36
C VAL A 11 13.47 42.02 -11.43
N GLY A 12 12.39 41.63 -10.77
CA GLY A 12 12.32 40.39 -10.00
C GLY A 12 12.19 39.20 -10.95
N VAL A 13 13.20 38.32 -10.97
CA VAL A 13 13.11 37.03 -11.66
C VAL A 13 12.26 36.10 -10.78
N ALA A 14 10.97 36.00 -11.09
CA ALA A 14 10.10 34.99 -10.49
C ALA A 14 10.36 33.64 -11.17
N VAL A 15 11.19 32.80 -10.54
CA VAL A 15 11.31 31.39 -10.94
C VAL A 15 10.04 30.67 -10.50
N VAL A 16 9.10 30.49 -11.42
CA VAL A 16 7.93 29.64 -11.20
C VAL A 16 8.37 28.17 -11.23
N LEU A 17 8.71 27.62 -10.06
CA LEU A 17 8.92 26.18 -9.91
C LEU A 17 7.55 25.49 -9.95
N SER A 18 7.17 24.92 -11.09
CA SER A 18 6.04 23.99 -11.13
C SER A 18 6.36 22.78 -10.26
N PRO A 19 5.45 22.30 -9.39
CA PRO A 19 5.68 21.06 -8.66
C PRO A 19 5.78 19.91 -9.65
N VAL A 20 6.91 19.22 -9.65
CA VAL A 20 7.02 17.90 -10.27
C VAL A 20 6.09 16.96 -9.51
N ALA A 21 5.04 16.47 -10.16
CA ALA A 21 4.19 15.42 -9.60
C ALA A 21 5.06 14.16 -9.42
N SER A 22 5.37 13.81 -8.17
CA SER A 22 6.02 12.54 -7.86
C SER A 22 4.97 11.44 -7.99
N ALA A 23 5.20 10.47 -8.86
CA ALA A 23 4.35 9.28 -8.91
C ALA A 23 4.57 8.46 -7.63
N GLU A 24 3.48 8.00 -7.03
CA GLU A 24 3.55 7.08 -5.88
C GLU A 24 4.21 5.77 -6.34
N PRO A 25 5.05 5.13 -5.50
CA PRO A 25 5.53 3.78 -5.77
C PRO A 25 4.36 2.83 -6.01
N SER A 26 4.54 1.89 -6.94
CA SER A 26 3.57 0.84 -7.23
C SER A 26 4.22 -0.52 -7.39
N TRP A 27 3.51 -1.54 -6.96
CA TRP A 27 3.94 -2.93 -6.97
C TRP A 27 2.87 -3.81 -7.63
N THR A 28 3.22 -5.07 -7.87
CA THR A 28 2.30 -6.09 -8.37
C THR A 28 1.99 -7.06 -7.25
N MET A 29 0.71 -7.30 -6.96
CA MET A 29 0.28 -8.23 -5.92
C MET A 29 0.83 -9.64 -6.23
N PRO A 30 1.65 -10.24 -5.35
CA PRO A 30 2.11 -11.61 -5.53
C PRO A 30 0.97 -12.61 -5.33
N ASN A 31 1.13 -13.83 -5.86
CA ASN A 31 0.22 -14.92 -5.53
C ASN A 31 0.64 -15.56 -4.21
N LEU A 32 -0.07 -15.24 -3.12
CA LEU A 32 0.21 -15.72 -1.77
C LEU A 32 -0.82 -16.76 -1.29
N ILE A 33 -1.69 -17.26 -2.18
CA ILE A 33 -2.68 -18.28 -1.85
C ILE A 33 -1.97 -19.55 -1.39
N GLY A 34 -2.43 -20.13 -0.27
CA GLY A 34 -1.86 -21.33 0.35
C GLY A 34 -0.77 -21.04 1.38
N GLN A 35 -0.27 -19.81 1.49
CA GLN A 35 0.64 -19.44 2.58
C GLN A 35 -0.11 -19.23 3.90
N ASP A 36 0.61 -19.34 5.02
CA ASP A 36 0.10 -18.86 6.29
C ASP A 36 -0.02 -17.33 6.30
N LEU A 37 -0.98 -16.79 7.06
CA LEU A 37 -1.28 -15.36 7.08
C LEU A 37 -0.05 -14.52 7.46
N GLN A 38 0.77 -14.97 8.43
CA GLN A 38 1.98 -14.24 8.78
C GLN A 38 2.97 -14.20 7.60
N GLY A 39 3.19 -15.34 6.94
CA GLY A 39 4.04 -15.42 5.76
C GLY A 39 3.56 -14.53 4.61
N ALA A 40 2.25 -14.39 4.43
CA ALA A 40 1.68 -13.49 3.42
C ALA A 40 1.90 -12.01 3.76
N GLN A 41 1.70 -11.62 5.02
CA GLN A 41 1.98 -10.25 5.48
C GLN A 41 3.48 -9.90 5.35
N ASP A 42 4.36 -10.82 5.77
CA ASP A 42 5.81 -10.66 5.67
C ASP A 42 6.24 -10.50 4.20
N ALA A 43 5.61 -11.21 3.28
CA ALA A 43 5.88 -11.10 1.84
C ALA A 43 5.52 -9.71 1.28
N ILE A 44 4.40 -9.12 1.70
CA ILE A 44 4.02 -7.75 1.31
C ILE A 44 5.00 -6.73 1.88
N GLN A 45 5.34 -6.84 3.16
CA GLN A 45 6.30 -5.93 3.79
C GLN A 45 7.68 -6.03 3.12
N SER A 46 8.13 -7.24 2.79
CA SER A 46 9.40 -7.46 2.09
C SER A 46 9.39 -6.88 0.68
N LEU A 47 8.34 -7.17 -0.11
CA LEU A 47 8.17 -6.67 -1.49
C LEU A 47 8.16 -5.14 -1.55
N THR A 48 7.53 -4.51 -0.57
CA THR A 48 7.33 -3.05 -0.52
C THR A 48 8.42 -2.33 0.25
N HIS A 49 9.43 -3.05 0.76
CA HIS A 49 10.45 -2.50 1.66
C HIS A 49 9.87 -1.78 2.89
N GLY A 50 8.72 -2.26 3.37
CA GLY A 50 8.01 -1.72 4.54
C GLY A 50 7.09 -0.53 4.25
N GLU A 51 6.99 -0.05 3.00
CA GLU A 51 6.06 1.02 2.63
C GLU A 51 4.59 0.60 2.83
N VAL A 52 4.29 -0.69 2.66
CA VAL A 52 3.01 -1.29 3.06
C VAL A 52 3.25 -2.16 4.28
N TRP A 53 3.11 -1.56 5.45
CA TRP A 53 3.31 -2.22 6.73
C TRP A 53 2.08 -3.02 7.19
N PHE A 54 0.89 -2.47 6.96
CA PHE A 54 -0.37 -3.03 7.42
C PHE A 54 -1.13 -3.72 6.28
N SER A 55 -1.64 -4.92 6.57
CA SER A 55 -2.66 -5.60 5.78
C SER A 55 -3.67 -6.22 6.74
N SER A 56 -4.96 -6.16 6.40
CA SER A 56 -6.02 -6.78 7.15
C SER A 56 -6.20 -8.25 6.79
N SER A 57 -7.06 -8.92 7.55
CA SER A 57 -7.52 -10.26 7.19
C SER A 57 -8.99 -10.47 7.52
N THR A 58 -9.65 -11.30 6.72
CA THR A 58 -11.06 -11.65 6.85
C THR A 58 -11.21 -13.16 7.01
N ASP A 59 -11.85 -13.61 8.10
CA ASP A 59 -12.25 -15.02 8.27
C ASP A 59 -13.38 -15.35 7.30
N LEU A 60 -13.05 -16.08 6.23
CA LEU A 60 -13.99 -16.39 5.15
C LEU A 60 -15.14 -17.32 5.57
N THR A 61 -15.04 -17.96 6.74
CA THR A 61 -16.15 -18.75 7.27
C THR A 61 -17.28 -17.89 7.83
N GLY A 62 -17.08 -16.57 7.97
CA GLY A 62 -18.05 -15.65 8.54
C GLY A 62 -18.22 -15.77 10.06
N LYS A 63 -17.40 -16.58 10.74
CA LYS A 63 -17.46 -16.79 12.19
C LYS A 63 -16.96 -15.61 13.02
N GLY A 64 -16.34 -14.60 12.39
CA GLY A 64 -15.88 -13.38 13.05
C GLY A 64 -14.79 -13.61 14.10
N ARG A 65 -13.97 -14.67 13.92
CA ARG A 65 -12.89 -15.00 14.87
C ARG A 65 -11.72 -14.04 14.67
N ALA A 66 -11.07 -13.67 15.77
CA ALA A 66 -9.81 -12.96 15.71
C ALA A 66 -8.66 -13.93 15.35
N GLN A 67 -7.80 -13.52 14.42
CA GLN A 67 -6.58 -14.23 14.07
C GLN A 67 -5.50 -13.95 15.13
N ILE A 68 -5.60 -14.56 16.31
CA ILE A 68 -4.62 -14.30 17.42
C ILE A 68 -3.21 -14.82 17.08
N SER A 69 -3.14 -15.88 16.27
CA SER A 69 -1.90 -16.42 15.75
C SER A 69 -2.08 -16.64 14.26
N ASP A 70 -1.57 -15.68 13.48
CA ASP A 70 -1.70 -15.63 12.02
C ASP A 70 -1.18 -16.90 11.34
N ARG A 71 -0.18 -17.56 11.94
CA ARG A 71 0.36 -18.83 11.43
C ARG A 71 -0.63 -20.01 11.46
N ASN A 72 -1.75 -19.89 12.16
CA ASN A 72 -2.83 -20.89 12.16
C ASN A 72 -3.87 -20.67 11.05
N TRP A 73 -3.65 -19.68 10.18
CA TRP A 73 -4.58 -19.27 9.14
C TRP A 73 -3.93 -19.35 7.78
N GLN A 74 -4.62 -19.95 6.81
CA GLN A 74 -4.18 -20.06 5.44
C GLN A 74 -4.86 -18.99 4.60
N VAL A 75 -4.09 -18.32 3.74
CA VAL A 75 -4.61 -17.40 2.73
C VAL A 75 -5.33 -18.17 1.62
N CYS A 76 -6.58 -17.82 1.39
CA CYS A 76 -7.43 -18.33 0.32
C CYS A 76 -7.63 -17.31 -0.80
N SER A 77 -7.60 -16.01 -0.47
CA SER A 77 -7.77 -14.92 -1.43
C SER A 77 -7.01 -13.68 -0.97
N SER A 78 -6.71 -12.78 -1.91
CA SER A 78 -6.18 -11.46 -1.61
C SER A 78 -6.99 -10.38 -2.33
N THR A 79 -7.11 -9.22 -1.69
CA THR A 79 -7.56 -7.98 -2.32
C THR A 79 -6.43 -6.97 -2.21
N PRO A 80 -5.94 -6.37 -3.31
CA PRO A 80 -6.20 -6.74 -4.70
C PRO A 80 -5.86 -8.21 -5.04
N PRO A 81 -6.43 -8.80 -6.12
CA PRO A 81 -6.10 -10.18 -6.49
C PRO A 81 -4.70 -10.29 -7.11
N PRO A 82 -4.08 -11.49 -7.12
CA PRO A 82 -2.75 -11.70 -7.67
C PRO A 82 -2.58 -11.12 -9.09
N GLY A 83 -1.44 -10.50 -9.34
CA GLY A 83 -1.15 -9.80 -10.60
C GLY A 83 -1.69 -8.37 -10.70
N SER A 84 -2.57 -7.94 -9.78
CA SER A 84 -3.07 -6.56 -9.76
C SER A 84 -2.01 -5.57 -9.29
N LYS A 85 -2.13 -4.31 -9.73
CA LYS A 85 -1.30 -3.22 -9.21
C LYS A 85 -1.83 -2.69 -7.89
N PHE A 86 -0.92 -2.32 -7.00
CA PHE A 86 -1.21 -1.62 -5.75
C PHE A 86 -0.11 -0.62 -5.41
N SER A 87 -0.44 0.35 -4.56
CA SER A 87 0.43 1.41 -4.03
C SER A 87 0.38 1.43 -2.50
N ALA A 88 1.15 2.34 -1.87
CA ALA A 88 1.19 2.46 -0.41
C ALA A 88 -0.16 2.85 0.21
N SER A 89 -1.03 3.48 -0.58
CA SER A 89 -2.38 3.89 -0.21
C SER A 89 -3.44 2.82 -0.48
N THR A 90 -3.07 1.68 -1.09
CA THR A 90 -4.00 0.58 -1.36
C THR A 90 -4.20 -0.27 -0.11
N GLU A 91 -5.46 -0.47 0.28
CA GLU A 91 -5.79 -1.41 1.34
C GLU A 91 -5.56 -2.85 0.86
N ILE A 92 -4.84 -3.64 1.65
CA ILE A 92 -4.60 -5.05 1.39
C ILE A 92 -5.37 -5.87 2.42
N ASP A 93 -6.23 -6.77 1.95
CA ASP A 93 -6.95 -7.74 2.78
C ASP A 93 -6.66 -9.16 2.32
N PHE A 94 -6.37 -10.04 3.28
CA PHE A 94 -6.25 -11.47 3.07
C PHE A 94 -7.49 -12.20 3.57
N GLY A 95 -8.21 -12.85 2.65
CA GLY A 95 -9.25 -13.80 3.01
C GLY A 95 -8.61 -15.09 3.49
N VAL A 96 -8.92 -15.52 4.71
CA VAL A 96 -8.28 -16.66 5.37
C VAL A 96 -9.26 -17.68 5.95
N VAL A 97 -8.79 -18.92 6.09
CA VAL A 97 -9.45 -19.99 6.84
C VAL A 97 -8.46 -20.66 7.80
N ARG A 98 -8.97 -21.36 8.81
CA ARG A 98 -8.14 -22.02 9.82
C ARG A 98 -7.53 -23.31 9.27
N ILE A 99 -6.21 -23.44 9.35
CA ILE A 99 -5.45 -24.60 8.89
C ILE A 99 -5.95 -25.88 9.58
N ASP A 100 -5.87 -27.01 8.86
CA ASP A 100 -6.28 -28.37 9.26
C ASP A 100 -7.78 -28.60 9.53
N THR A 101 -8.60 -27.54 9.57
CA THR A 101 -10.02 -27.66 9.97
C THR A 101 -11.00 -27.13 8.93
N GLU A 102 -10.52 -26.35 7.96
CA GLU A 102 -11.33 -25.63 6.99
C GLU A 102 -10.66 -25.67 5.61
N GLU A 103 -11.46 -25.64 4.54
CA GLU A 103 -10.99 -25.62 3.15
C GLU A 103 -11.25 -24.25 2.53
N CYS A 104 -10.35 -23.80 1.66
CA CYS A 104 -10.57 -22.59 0.88
C CYS A 104 -11.71 -22.79 -0.13
N PRO A 105 -12.59 -21.78 -0.33
CA PRO A 105 -13.67 -21.84 -1.30
C PRO A 105 -13.20 -21.83 -2.76
#